data_AF-A0A401TD09-F1
#
_entry.id   AF-A0A401TD09-F1
#
_cell.length_a   1.000
_cell.length_b   1.000
_cell.length_c   1.000
_cell.angle_alpha   90.00
_cell.angle_beta   90.00
_cell.angle_gamma   90.00
#
_symmetry.space_group_name_H-M   'P 1'
#
loop_
_entity.id
_entity.type
_entity.pdbx_description
1 polymer ?
#
loop_
_entity_poly.entity_id
_entity_poly.type
_entity_poly.pdbx_seq_one_letter_code
_entity_poly.pdbx_strand_id
1 'polypeptide(L)'
;MPNTRVVPAHECPLSVAVDSEDVAVPTDGGRYDVFLGSRTRHAVYWQEAPSQVRRCMWFFKSEKDNSYHPYTEELSDLIEAAYKEAVTSNEWNKKLQFPSGEVIKLHNPK
;
A
#
# COMPACT_ATOMS: atom_id res chain seq x y z
N MET A 1 -14.95 -57.43 2.60
CA MET A 1 -14.42 -56.72 1.41
C MET A 1 -15.57 -56.00 0.70
N PRO A 2 -15.86 -54.73 1.02
CA PRO A 2 -16.52 -53.83 0.08
C PRO A 2 -15.50 -52.87 -0.53
N ASN A 3 -15.61 -52.71 -1.84
CA ASN A 3 -14.68 -52.03 -2.73
C ASN A 3 -14.60 -50.53 -2.40
N THR A 4 -13.41 -50.02 -2.06
CA THR A 4 -13.15 -48.59 -1.86
C THR A 4 -13.32 -47.87 -3.18
N ARG A 5 -14.45 -47.17 -3.34
CA ARG A 5 -14.68 -46.25 -4.46
C ARG A 5 -13.86 -44.99 -4.20
N VAL A 6 -12.71 -44.89 -4.86
CA VAL A 6 -11.89 -43.67 -4.90
C VAL A 6 -12.73 -42.58 -5.56
N VAL A 7 -13.12 -41.57 -4.79
CA VAL A 7 -13.67 -40.32 -5.33
C VAL A 7 -12.50 -39.54 -5.94
N PRO A 8 -12.53 -39.19 -7.24
CA PRO A 8 -11.52 -38.29 -7.80
C PRO A 8 -11.70 -36.93 -7.12
N ALA A 9 -10.58 -36.34 -6.70
CA ALA A 9 -10.53 -35.00 -6.13
C ALA A 9 -11.27 -34.04 -7.07
N HIS A 10 -12.29 -33.38 -6.53
CA HIS A 10 -13.04 -32.34 -7.21
C HIS A 10 -12.04 -31.30 -7.71
N GLU A 11 -11.84 -31.28 -9.02
CA GLU A 11 -11.01 -30.31 -9.72
C GLU A 11 -11.48 -28.91 -9.31
N CYS A 12 -10.57 -28.09 -8.76
CA CYS A 12 -10.82 -26.69 -8.45
C CYS A 12 -11.13 -25.95 -9.77
N PRO A 13 -12.37 -25.50 -10.03
CA PRO A 13 -12.69 -24.87 -11.28
C PRO A 13 -12.52 -23.36 -11.12
N LEU A 14 -11.30 -22.89 -10.90
CA LEU A 14 -10.99 -21.46 -10.93
C LEU A 14 -9.62 -21.22 -11.57
N SER A 15 -9.45 -21.72 -12.79
CA SER A 15 -8.63 -21.03 -13.78
C SER A 15 -9.51 -20.05 -14.56
N VAL A 16 -10.18 -19.15 -13.85
CA VAL A 16 -10.56 -17.89 -14.47
C VAL A 16 -9.25 -17.13 -14.58
N ALA A 17 -8.85 -16.77 -15.80
CA ALA A 17 -7.81 -15.77 -15.98
C ALA A 17 -8.35 -14.50 -15.33
N VAL A 18 -8.04 -14.31 -14.05
CA VAL A 18 -8.31 -13.08 -13.32
C VAL A 18 -7.42 -12.07 -14.03
N ASP A 19 -8.03 -11.17 -14.79
CA ASP A 19 -7.36 -9.96 -15.23
C ASP A 19 -6.63 -9.44 -13.99
N SER A 20 -5.30 -9.32 -14.06
CA SER A 20 -4.45 -9.10 -12.88
C SER A 20 -4.80 -7.80 -12.12
N GLU A 21 -5.69 -6.98 -12.69
CA GLU A 21 -6.24 -5.77 -12.10
C GLU A 21 -7.37 -6.01 -11.09
N ASP A 22 -8.07 -7.15 -11.13
CA ASP A 22 -9.26 -7.43 -10.28
C ASP A 22 -8.96 -8.33 -9.07
N VAL A 23 -7.68 -8.51 -8.73
CA VAL A 23 -7.29 -9.24 -7.51
C VAL A 23 -7.66 -8.40 -6.29
N ALA A 24 -8.82 -8.72 -5.70
CA ALA A 24 -9.28 -8.17 -4.43
C ALA A 24 -8.61 -8.88 -3.26
N VAL A 25 -7.99 -8.10 -2.38
CA VAL A 25 -7.40 -8.58 -1.13
C VAL A 25 -8.30 -8.17 0.03
N PRO A 26 -8.87 -9.12 0.79
CA PRO A 26 -9.68 -8.79 1.95
C PRO A 26 -8.80 -8.19 3.05
N THR A 27 -9.22 -7.06 3.59
CA THR A 27 -8.54 -6.30 4.65
C THR A 27 -9.50 -6.00 5.78
N ASP A 28 -8.95 -5.61 6.94
CA ASP A 28 -9.72 -5.20 8.11
C ASP A 28 -10.74 -6.26 8.59
N GLY A 29 -10.33 -7.52 8.60
CA GLY A 29 -11.18 -8.65 8.99
C GLY A 29 -12.24 -9.03 7.94
N GLY A 30 -12.03 -8.67 6.67
CA GLY A 30 -12.98 -8.93 5.58
C GLY A 30 -14.09 -7.89 5.46
N ARG A 31 -13.93 -6.74 6.13
CA ARG A 31 -14.84 -5.60 6.04
C ARG A 31 -14.60 -4.74 4.81
N TYR A 32 -13.37 -4.77 4.30
CA TYR A 32 -12.94 -4.00 3.16
C TYR A 32 -12.18 -4.87 2.16
N ASP A 33 -12.50 -4.71 0.88
CA ASP A 33 -11.71 -5.31 -0.21
C ASP A 33 -10.80 -4.24 -0.82
N VAL A 34 -9.52 -4.59 -0.97
CA VAL A 34 -8.50 -3.75 -1.60
C VAL A 34 -8.17 -4.32 -2.97
N PHE A 35 -8.45 -3.54 -4.00
CA PHE A 35 -8.08 -3.84 -5.38
C PHE A 35 -6.71 -3.25 -5.65
N LEU A 36 -5.71 -4.12 -5.87
CA LEU A 36 -4.32 -3.68 -6.01
C LEU A 36 -4.05 -2.98 -7.36
N GLY A 37 -4.76 -3.38 -8.43
CA GLY A 37 -4.63 -2.75 -9.75
C GLY A 37 -5.05 -1.30 -9.73
N SER A 38 -6.27 -1.03 -9.25
CA SER A 38 -6.82 0.33 -9.11
C SER A 38 -6.34 1.08 -7.86
N ARG A 39 -5.68 0.40 -6.92
CA ARG A 39 -5.30 0.91 -5.59
C ARG A 39 -6.47 1.56 -4.87
N THR A 40 -7.62 0.90 -4.89
CA THR A 40 -8.84 1.37 -4.22
C THR A 40 -9.31 0.36 -3.19
N ARG A 41 -9.80 0.88 -2.07
CA ARG A 41 -10.40 0.13 -0.97
C ARG A 41 -11.90 0.39 -0.97
N HIS A 42 -12.68 -0.68 -0.99
CA HIS A 42 -14.14 -0.65 -0.99
C HIS A 42 -14.69 -1.35 0.24
N ALA A 43 -15.74 -0.79 0.82
CA ALA A 43 -16.47 -1.43 1.89
C ALA A 43 -17.30 -2.60 1.34
N VAL A 44 -17.24 -3.75 2.01
CA VAL A 44 -17.92 -4.97 1.56
C VAL A 44 -19.40 -4.96 1.94
N TYR A 45 -19.72 -4.47 3.15
CA TYR A 45 -21.05 -4.61 3.73
C TYR A 45 -21.87 -3.31 3.75
N TRP A 46 -21.28 -2.16 3.43
CA TRP A 46 -21.97 -0.87 3.43
C TRP A 46 -21.53 -0.02 2.23
N GLN A 47 -22.36 0.98 1.89
CA GLN A 47 -22.04 1.93 0.84
C GLN A 47 -21.14 3.03 1.43
N GLU A 48 -19.92 3.10 0.94
CA GLU A 48 -18.94 4.12 1.27
C GLU A 48 -18.21 4.54 -0.01
N ALA A 49 -17.75 5.80 -0.07
CA ALA A 49 -16.89 6.24 -1.16
C ALA A 49 -15.56 5.45 -1.14
N PRO A 50 -15.10 4.90 -2.27
CA PRO A 50 -13.85 4.15 -2.32
C PRO A 50 -12.69 4.99 -1.80
N SER A 51 -11.93 4.43 -0.86
CA SER A 51 -10.74 5.09 -0.32
C SER A 51 -9.53 4.72 -1.17
N GLN A 52 -8.65 5.68 -1.46
CA GLN A 52 -7.40 5.37 -2.15
C GLN A 52 -6.45 4.63 -1.20
N VAL A 53 -5.87 3.55 -1.69
CA VAL A 53 -4.80 2.81 -1.01
C VAL A 53 -3.47 3.44 -1.37
N ARG A 54 -2.69 3.80 -0.35
CA ARG A 54 -1.41 4.48 -0.49
C ARG A 54 -0.33 3.71 0.26
N ARG A 55 0.92 3.89 -0.17
CA ARG A 55 2.09 3.43 0.58
C ARG A 55 2.26 4.34 1.80
N CYS A 56 2.11 3.77 2.98
CA CYS A 56 2.25 4.51 4.24
C CYS A 56 3.64 4.28 4.85
N MET A 57 4.69 4.71 4.14
CA MET A 57 6.08 4.61 4.65
C MET A 57 6.57 5.95 5.21
N TRP A 58 6.08 7.07 4.68
CA TRP A 58 6.47 8.41 5.10
C TRP A 58 5.27 9.17 5.65
N PHE A 59 5.43 9.71 6.86
CA PHE A 59 4.40 10.47 7.55
C PHE A 59 4.93 11.84 7.94
N PHE A 60 4.04 12.82 7.93
CA PHE A 60 4.29 14.13 8.49
C PHE A 60 3.46 14.38 9.73
N LYS A 61 3.98 15.26 10.57
CA LYS A 61 3.28 15.80 11.72
C LYS A 61 3.09 17.29 11.48
N SER A 62 1.83 17.73 11.47
CA SER A 62 1.51 19.15 11.46
C SER A 62 1.82 19.74 12.85
N GLU A 63 2.29 20.99 12.93
CA GLU A 63 2.51 21.63 14.25
C GLU A 63 1.20 21.80 15.03
N LYS A 64 0.08 21.91 14.31
CA LYS A 64 -1.24 22.17 14.91
C LYS A 64 -1.98 20.91 15.33
N ASP A 65 -1.65 19.77 14.71
CA ASP A 65 -2.32 18.50 14.93
C ASP A 65 -1.33 17.46 15.45
N ASN A 66 -1.67 16.81 16.57
CA ASN A 66 -0.82 15.74 17.13
C ASN A 66 -0.94 14.40 16.37
N SER A 67 -1.61 14.39 15.21
CA SER A 67 -1.76 13.23 14.34
C SER A 67 -0.67 13.17 13.29
N TYR A 68 -0.24 11.94 12.99
CA TYR A 68 0.61 11.66 11.83
C TYR A 68 -0.26 11.43 10.61
N HIS A 69 0.02 12.17 9.55
CA HIS A 69 -0.67 12.04 8.28
C HIS A 69 0.29 11.44 7.25
N PRO A 70 -0.13 10.41 6.49
CA PRO A 70 0.69 9.87 5.43
C PRO A 70 0.86 10.92 4.32
N TYR A 71 2.07 11.01 3.77
CA TYR A 71 2.31 11.85 2.61
C TYR A 71 1.55 11.34 1.37
N THR A 72 1.44 12.21 0.37
CA THR A 72 0.92 11.79 -0.95
C THR A 72 1.87 10.78 -1.61
N GLU A 73 1.36 10.03 -2.59
CA GLU A 73 2.17 9.02 -3.29
C GLU A 73 3.38 9.65 -4.00
N GLU A 74 3.15 10.72 -4.77
CA GLU A 74 4.20 11.48 -5.46
C GLU A 74 5.30 11.95 -4.50
N LEU A 75 4.89 12.44 -3.33
CA LEU A 75 5.81 12.93 -2.33
C LEU A 75 6.57 11.77 -1.66
N SER A 76 5.88 10.67 -1.39
CA SER A 76 6.50 9.46 -0.86
C SER A 76 7.55 8.91 -1.83
N ASP A 77 7.27 8.87 -3.13
CA ASP A 77 8.22 8.42 -4.16
C ASP A 77 9.48 9.30 -4.21
N LEU A 78 9.32 10.62 -4.12
CA LEU A 78 10.45 11.56 -4.04
C LEU A 78 11.31 11.33 -2.79
N ILE A 79 10.67 11.15 -1.63
CA ILE A 79 11.38 10.90 -0.37
C ILE A 79 12.09 9.54 -0.42
N GLU A 80 11.45 8.50 -0.96
CA GLU A 80 12.05 7.17 -1.16
C GLU A 80 13.29 7.23 -2.05
N ALA A 81 13.20 7.93 -3.19
CA ALA A 81 14.33 8.09 -4.10
C ALA A 81 15.50 8.82 -3.43
N ALA A 82 15.22 9.92 -2.75
CA ALA A 82 16.22 10.68 -2.02
C ALA A 82 16.83 9.90 -0.85
N TYR A 83 16.01 9.11 -0.13
CA TYR A 83 16.48 8.24 0.95
C TYR A 83 17.39 7.15 0.40
N LYS A 84 17.00 6.49 -0.69
CA LYS A 84 17.83 5.49 -1.37
C LYS A 84 19.18 6.08 -1.80
N GLU A 85 19.17 7.28 -2.39
CA GLU A 85 20.39 7.99 -2.77
C GLU A 85 21.25 8.28 -1.54
N ALA A 86 20.69 8.90 -0.50
CA ALA A 86 21.40 9.26 0.74
C ALA A 86 22.03 8.06 1.43
N VAL A 87 21.34 6.91 1.46
CA VAL A 87 21.87 5.65 2.00
C VAL A 87 23.00 5.11 1.11
N THR A 88 22.86 5.19 -0.21
CA THR A 88 23.84 4.62 -1.16
C THR A 88 25.11 5.47 -1.26
N SER A 89 24.98 6.80 -1.28
CA SER A 89 26.11 7.74 -1.34
C SER A 89 26.68 8.08 0.05
N ASN A 90 25.97 7.70 1.11
CA ASN A 90 26.23 8.12 2.50
C ASN A 90 26.24 9.64 2.68
N GLU A 91 25.52 10.37 1.81
CA GLU A 91 25.32 11.82 1.89
C GLU A 91 23.99 12.15 2.54
N TRP A 92 24.05 12.61 3.79
CA TRP A 92 22.88 12.98 4.58
C TRP A 92 22.67 14.49 4.63
N ASN A 93 21.56 14.95 5.21
CA ASN A 93 21.22 16.37 5.38
C ASN A 93 20.85 17.15 4.10
N LYS A 94 20.56 16.46 2.99
CA LYS A 94 19.95 17.11 1.82
C LYS A 94 18.56 17.62 2.19
N LYS A 95 18.27 18.86 1.82
CA LYS A 95 16.95 19.49 1.98
C LYS A 95 16.14 19.21 0.73
N LEU A 96 15.10 18.39 0.87
CA LEU A 96 14.12 18.19 -0.19
C LEU A 96 13.10 19.32 -0.07
N GLN A 97 13.08 20.23 -1.04
CA GLN A 97 12.07 21.29 -1.13
C GLN A 97 10.94 20.81 -2.01
N PHE A 98 9.73 20.84 -1.49
CA PHE A 98 8.53 20.45 -2.23
C PHE A 98 7.82 21.68 -2.79
N PRO A 99 7.05 21.51 -3.88
CA PRO A 99 6.23 22.61 -4.44
C PRO A 99 5.17 23.13 -3.45
N SER A 100 4.85 22.36 -2.39
CA SER A 100 4.03 22.79 -1.26
C SER A 100 4.74 23.77 -0.29
N GLY A 101 6.05 23.99 -0.46
CA GLY A 101 6.88 24.79 0.44
C GLY A 101 7.41 24.04 1.66
N GLU A 102 7.08 22.76 1.81
CA GLU A 102 7.61 21.92 2.88
C GLU A 102 9.07 21.54 2.60
N VAL A 103 9.87 21.48 3.67
CA VAL A 103 11.28 21.07 3.58
C VAL A 103 11.51 19.86 4.47
N ILE A 104 11.81 18.72 3.86
CA ILE A 104 12.17 17.50 4.58
C ILE A 104 13.69 17.41 4.63
N LYS A 105 14.22 17.11 5.82
CA LYS A 105 15.63 16.83 6.04
C LYS A 105 15.80 15.38 6.45
N LEU A 106 16.50 14.60 5.64
CA LEU A 106 16.83 13.21 5.96
C LEU A 106 18.03 13.18 6.92
N HIS A 107 17.87 12.43 8.01
CA HIS A 107 18.89 12.24 9.04
C HIS A 107 19.55 10.87 8.88
N ASN A 108 20.85 10.81 9.18
CA ASN A 108 21.61 9.55 9.21
C ASN A 108 21.02 8.63 10.29
N PRO A 109 20.81 7.33 10.02
CA PRO A 109 20.35 6.35 11.00
C PRO A 109 21.38 6.00 12.09
N LYS A 110 22.58 6.59 12.09
CA LYS A 110 23.64 6.39 13.10
C LYS A 110 23.59 7.42 14.22
#